data_AF-A0A6B3GE73-F1
#
_entry.id   AF-A0A6B3GE73-F1
#
_cell.length_a   1.000
_cell.length_b   1.000
_cell.length_c   1.000
_cell.angle_alpha   90.00
_cell.angle_beta   90.00
_cell.angle_gamma   90.00
#
_symmetry.space_group_name_H-M   'P 1'
#
loop_
_entity.id
_entity.type
_entity.pdbx_description
1 polymer ?
#
loop_
_entity_poly.entity_id
_entity_poly.type
_entity_poly.pdbx_seq_one_letter_code
_entity_poly.pdbx_strand_id
1 'polypeptide(L)'
;DADEVVPLFVRDDAVHRAGFDAPNRLAFLADCLADLDAGLRDRDGRLIVRRGETAREVKRVVEETGAESVHIAAGVSGYAAQREERVREALAGTGCDLRVHDAVVTALAPGRVVPTGGKDHFAVFTPYFRRWEAEGVRGTLTAPRTVRVPDGVSGDALPDRDTVKDLSPGLARGGEKAGRKLVTSW
;
A
#
# COMPACT_ATOMS: atom_id res chain seq x y z
N ASP A 1 -7.29 8.98 -16.00
CA ASP A 1 -6.44 8.39 -17.04
C ASP A 1 -5.06 9.00 -16.96
N ALA A 2 -4.02 8.18 -17.15
CA ALA A 2 -2.62 8.61 -17.19
C ALA A 2 -1.91 7.75 -18.23
N ASP A 3 -1.08 8.36 -19.06
CA ASP A 3 -0.29 7.65 -20.08
C ASP A 3 0.89 6.88 -19.47
N GLU A 4 1.37 7.36 -18.32
CA GLU A 4 2.47 6.79 -17.54
C GLU A 4 2.14 6.79 -16.05
N VAL A 5 2.67 5.82 -15.32
CA VAL A 5 2.46 5.62 -13.88
C VAL A 5 3.79 5.24 -13.25
N VAL A 6 4.08 5.78 -12.07
CA VAL A 6 5.21 5.33 -11.24
C VAL A 6 4.68 4.46 -10.10
N PRO A 7 4.75 3.12 -10.18
CA PRO A 7 4.50 2.26 -9.02
C PRO A 7 5.61 2.49 -7.99
N LEU A 8 5.29 3.13 -6.87
CA LEU A 8 6.27 3.54 -5.86
C LEU A 8 6.06 2.78 -4.55
N PHE A 9 7.15 2.24 -4.00
CA PHE A 9 7.21 1.77 -2.63
C PHE A 9 8.33 2.49 -1.87
N VAL A 10 8.00 3.14 -0.76
CA VAL A 10 9.00 3.80 0.10
C VAL A 10 9.24 2.99 1.36
N ARG A 11 10.49 2.56 1.57
CA ARG A 11 10.96 2.00 2.84
C ARG A 11 11.11 3.13 3.84
N ASP A 12 10.11 3.32 4.69
CA ASP A 12 10.07 4.42 5.65
C ASP A 12 10.97 4.17 6.86
N ASP A 13 11.94 5.04 7.09
CA ASP A 13 12.84 4.95 8.25
C ASP A 13 12.09 5.08 9.60
N ALA A 14 10.92 5.70 9.64
CA ALA A 14 10.09 5.76 10.85
C ALA A 14 9.55 4.39 11.26
N VAL A 15 9.23 3.52 10.28
CA VAL A 15 8.77 2.14 10.55
C VAL A 15 9.92 1.32 11.13
N HIS A 16 11.13 1.48 10.60
CA HIS A 16 12.33 0.86 11.13
C HIS A 16 12.63 1.33 12.55
N ARG A 17 12.65 2.65 12.79
CA ARG A 17 12.91 3.22 14.12
C ARG A 17 11.89 2.77 15.17
N ALA A 18 10.64 2.52 14.75
CA ALA A 18 9.60 2.01 15.63
C ALA A 18 9.68 0.49 15.87
N GLY A 19 10.67 -0.21 15.30
CA GLY A 19 10.88 -1.65 15.47
C GLY A 19 9.84 -2.51 14.77
N PHE A 20 9.11 -1.96 13.80
CA PHE A 20 8.05 -2.69 13.08
C PHE A 20 8.59 -3.52 11.92
N ASP A 21 9.90 -3.62 11.75
CA ASP A 21 10.57 -4.36 10.68
C ASP A 21 11.35 -5.58 11.19
N ALA A 22 10.76 -6.32 12.14
CA ALA A 22 11.32 -7.59 12.61
C ALA A 22 11.68 -8.53 11.44
N PRO A 23 12.71 -9.40 11.56
CA PRO A 23 13.27 -10.17 10.44
C PRO A 23 12.25 -10.93 9.60
N ASN A 24 11.33 -11.65 10.23
CA ASN A 24 10.27 -12.37 9.52
C ASN A 24 9.40 -11.45 8.65
N ARG A 25 9.11 -10.23 9.12
CA ARG A 25 8.31 -9.26 8.38
C ARG A 25 9.09 -8.67 7.21
N LEU A 26 10.38 -8.40 7.39
CA LEU A 26 11.25 -7.94 6.30
C LEU A 26 11.39 -9.00 5.20
N ALA A 27 11.60 -10.26 5.57
CA ALA A 27 11.67 -11.37 4.61
C ALA A 27 10.34 -11.56 3.87
N PHE A 28 9.21 -11.49 4.57
CA PHE A 28 7.89 -11.56 3.93
C PHE A 28 7.63 -10.35 3.01
N LEU A 29 8.02 -9.14 3.43
CA LEU A 29 7.92 -7.94 2.61
C LEU A 29 8.81 -8.03 1.36
N ALA A 30 10.03 -8.55 1.48
CA ALA A 30 10.93 -8.77 0.35
C ALA A 30 10.30 -9.69 -0.71
N ASP A 31 9.73 -10.83 -0.28
CA ASP A 31 8.97 -11.70 -1.18
C ASP A 31 7.80 -10.96 -1.85
N CYS A 32 7.04 -10.15 -1.09
CA CYS A 32 5.92 -9.37 -1.63
C CYS A 32 6.34 -8.35 -2.69
N LEU A 33 7.43 -7.61 -2.46
CA LEU A 33 7.91 -6.58 -3.39
C LEU A 33 8.51 -7.21 -4.64
N ALA A 34 9.20 -8.35 -4.51
CA ALA A 34 9.71 -9.11 -5.64
C ALA A 34 8.57 -9.64 -6.54
N ASP A 35 7.51 -10.20 -5.93
CA ASP A 35 6.35 -10.69 -6.70
C ASP A 35 5.55 -9.55 -7.34
N LEU A 36 5.37 -8.42 -6.63
CA LEU A 36 4.74 -7.22 -7.17
C LEU A 36 5.51 -6.66 -8.37
N ASP A 37 6.83 -6.51 -8.25
CA ASP A 37 7.68 -6.02 -9.32
C ASP A 37 7.68 -6.96 -10.53
N ALA A 38 7.70 -8.28 -10.31
CA ALA A 38 7.53 -9.26 -11.39
C ALA A 38 6.17 -9.09 -12.10
N GLY A 39 5.08 -8.93 -11.35
CA GLY A 39 3.75 -8.70 -11.92
C GLY A 39 3.64 -7.36 -12.68
N LEU A 40 4.37 -6.33 -12.25
CA LEU A 40 4.47 -5.06 -12.98
C LEU A 40 5.29 -5.22 -14.27
N ARG A 41 6.37 -5.99 -14.25
CA ARG A 41 7.17 -6.30 -15.46
C ARG A 41 6.40 -7.09 -16.51
N ASP A 42 5.54 -8.03 -16.08
CA ASP A 42 4.61 -8.74 -16.97
C ASP A 42 3.63 -7.79 -17.69
N ARG A 43 3.58 -6.51 -17.29
CA ARG A 43 2.70 -5.44 -17.81
C ARG A 43 3.49 -4.26 -18.38
N ASP A 44 4.73 -4.49 -18.80
CA ASP A 44 5.65 -3.48 -19.36
C ASP A 44 6.05 -2.37 -18.37
N GLY A 45 5.92 -2.64 -17.07
CA GLY A 45 6.27 -1.72 -16.00
C GLY A 45 7.38 -2.22 -15.09
N ARG A 46 7.56 -1.55 -13.95
CA ARG A 46 8.44 -1.95 -12.87
C ARG A 46 8.08 -1.23 -11.57
N LEU A 47 8.50 -1.78 -10.44
CA LEU A 47 8.42 -1.12 -9.15
C LEU A 47 9.61 -0.18 -8.95
N ILE A 48 9.34 1.06 -8.55
CA ILE A 48 10.34 1.99 -8.04
C ILE A 48 10.36 1.87 -6.52
N VAL A 49 11.49 1.42 -5.97
CA VAL A 49 11.73 1.43 -4.53
C VAL A 49 12.55 2.64 -4.15
N ARG A 50 12.15 3.35 -3.09
CA ARG A 50 12.93 4.40 -2.45
C ARG A 50 13.08 4.09 -0.97
N ARG A 51 14.00 4.77 -0.29
CA ARG A 51 14.15 4.72 1.16
C ARG A 51 14.28 6.12 1.73
N GLY A 52 13.56 6.38 2.82
CA GLY A 52 13.65 7.66 3.53
C GLY A 52 12.32 8.04 4.17
N GLU A 53 12.12 9.33 4.43
CA GLU A 53 10.82 9.84 4.86
C GLU A 53 9.83 9.80 3.71
N THR A 54 8.72 9.07 3.87
CA THR A 54 7.75 8.80 2.79
C THR A 54 7.30 10.07 2.05
N ALA A 55 6.91 11.12 2.78
CA ALA A 55 6.43 12.35 2.17
C ALA A 55 7.49 13.05 1.29
N ARG A 56 8.75 13.03 1.71
CA ARG A 56 9.87 13.62 0.95
C ARG A 56 10.19 12.79 -0.30
N GLU A 57 10.22 11.47 -0.19
CA GLU A 57 10.43 10.61 -1.36
C GLU A 57 9.29 10.72 -2.39
N VAL A 58 8.04 10.78 -1.93
CA VAL A 58 6.88 10.99 -2.82
C VAL A 58 7.01 12.32 -3.54
N LYS A 59 7.30 13.42 -2.82
CA LYS A 59 7.51 14.74 -3.43
C LYS A 59 8.63 14.73 -4.46
N ARG A 60 9.78 14.12 -4.15
CA ARG A 60 10.90 14.00 -5.09
C ARG A 60 10.50 13.30 -6.38
N VAL A 61 9.78 12.18 -6.29
CA VAL A 61 9.30 11.48 -7.48
C VAL A 61 8.34 12.36 -8.29
N VAL A 62 7.44 13.08 -7.63
CA VAL A 62 6.54 14.04 -8.30
C VAL A 62 7.32 15.13 -9.04
N GLU A 63 8.35 15.70 -8.42
CA GLU A 63 9.22 16.73 -9.03
C GLU A 63 10.09 16.17 -10.17
N GLU A 64 10.57 14.93 -10.04
CA GLU A 64 11.37 14.23 -11.05
C GLU A 64 10.55 13.91 -12.31
N THR A 65 9.26 13.59 -12.16
CA THR A 65 8.41 13.12 -13.28
C THR A 65 7.37 14.11 -13.75
N GLY A 66 7.14 15.20 -13.01
CA GLY A 66 6.00 16.10 -13.26
C GLY A 66 4.64 15.43 -13.06
N ALA A 67 4.55 14.45 -12.14
CA ALA A 67 3.29 13.73 -11.93
C ALA A 67 2.17 14.66 -11.45
N GLU A 68 0.99 14.57 -12.07
CA GLU A 68 -0.16 15.42 -11.75
C GLU A 68 -1.00 14.87 -10.59
N SER A 69 -0.82 13.59 -10.24
CA SER A 69 -1.51 13.02 -9.09
C SER A 69 -0.76 11.85 -8.46
N VAL A 70 -0.91 11.73 -7.14
CA VAL A 70 -0.46 10.61 -6.33
C VAL A 70 -1.68 9.87 -5.81
N HIS A 71 -1.70 8.56 -5.98
CA HIS A 71 -2.79 7.71 -5.53
C HIS A 71 -2.32 6.78 -4.40
N ILE A 72 -3.02 6.78 -3.28
CA ILE A 72 -2.73 5.89 -2.15
C ILE A 72 -4.00 5.20 -1.64
N ALA A 73 -3.84 4.02 -1.03
CA ALA A 73 -4.89 3.41 -0.24
C ALA A 73 -5.05 4.13 1.11
N ALA A 74 -6.30 4.40 1.51
CA ALA A 74 -6.63 4.90 2.83
C ALA A 74 -6.14 3.90 3.90
N GLY A 75 -5.44 4.40 4.92
CA GLY A 75 -5.01 3.59 6.06
C GLY A 75 -5.83 3.88 7.31
N VAL A 76 -5.91 2.91 8.21
CA VAL A 76 -6.78 2.99 9.41
C VAL A 76 -6.01 3.22 10.73
N SER A 77 -4.67 3.32 10.66
CA SER A 77 -3.83 3.56 11.84
C SER A 77 -3.49 5.04 11.99
N GLY A 78 -3.17 5.46 13.22
CA GLY A 78 -2.69 6.83 13.46
C GLY A 78 -1.43 7.17 12.68
N TYR A 79 -0.52 6.20 12.47
CA TYR A 79 0.65 6.40 11.61
C TYR A 79 0.25 6.64 10.15
N ALA A 80 -0.73 5.90 9.62
CA ALA A 80 -1.18 6.09 8.24
C ALA A 80 -1.86 7.46 8.03
N ALA A 81 -2.69 7.90 8.98
CA ALA A 81 -3.31 9.23 8.95
C ALA A 81 -2.26 10.35 8.97
N GLN A 82 -1.26 10.24 9.86
CA GLN A 82 -0.17 11.22 9.89
C GLN A 82 0.72 11.18 8.63
N ARG A 83 0.97 9.99 8.06
CA ARG A 83 1.71 9.86 6.81
C ARG A 83 0.96 10.51 5.66
N GLU A 84 -0.35 10.29 5.57
CA GLU A 84 -1.20 10.92 4.58
C GLU A 84 -1.15 12.45 4.69
N GLU A 85 -1.28 12.99 5.90
CA GLU A 85 -1.21 14.44 6.11
C GLU A 85 0.15 15.01 5.70
N ARG A 86 1.25 14.37 6.09
CA ARG A 86 2.60 14.80 5.66
C ARG A 86 2.78 14.74 4.15
N VAL A 87 2.21 13.75 3.47
CA VAL A 87 2.24 13.67 2.00
C VAL A 87 1.43 14.83 1.40
N ARG A 88 0.24 15.11 1.92
CA ARG A 88 -0.60 16.24 1.49
C ARG A 88 0.12 17.58 1.65
N GLU A 89 0.73 17.81 2.81
CA GLU A 89 1.56 18.98 3.08
C GLU A 89 2.76 19.07 2.14
N ALA A 90 3.47 17.97 1.90
CA ALA A 90 4.64 17.96 1.02
C ALA A 90 4.30 18.27 -0.45
N LEU A 91 3.13 17.82 -0.91
CA LEU A 91 2.63 18.07 -2.26
C LEU A 91 2.01 19.47 -2.42
N ALA A 92 1.76 20.20 -1.34
CA ALA A 92 1.24 21.56 -1.42
C ALA A 92 2.16 22.46 -2.27
N GLY A 93 1.58 23.13 -3.27
CA GLY A 93 2.31 24.01 -4.20
C GLY A 93 3.05 23.29 -5.34
N THR A 94 3.02 21.95 -5.41
CA THR A 94 3.60 21.19 -6.55
C THR A 94 2.66 21.10 -7.76
N GLY A 95 1.37 21.39 -7.57
CA GLY A 95 0.34 21.16 -8.59
C GLY A 95 -0.13 19.71 -8.70
N CYS A 96 0.40 18.80 -7.86
CA CYS A 96 0.03 17.38 -7.83
C CYS A 96 -1.09 17.11 -6.82
N ASP A 97 -2.17 16.47 -7.27
CA ASP A 97 -3.29 16.06 -6.43
C ASP A 97 -2.99 14.79 -5.63
N LEU A 98 -3.26 14.77 -4.33
CA LEU A 98 -3.30 13.53 -3.56
C LEU A 98 -4.71 12.92 -3.60
N ARG A 99 -4.84 11.71 -4.17
CA ARG A 99 -6.08 10.93 -4.20
C ARG A 99 -5.98 9.73 -3.26
N VAL A 100 -6.84 9.71 -2.25
CA VAL A 100 -6.89 8.67 -1.23
C VAL A 100 -8.09 7.78 -1.50
N HIS A 101 -7.85 6.47 -1.62
CA HIS A 101 -8.88 5.49 -1.97
C HIS A 101 -9.27 4.64 -0.77
N ASP A 102 -10.52 4.80 -0.36
CA ASP A 102 -11.13 3.99 0.71
C ASP A 102 -11.39 2.55 0.28
N ALA A 103 -11.58 1.68 1.30
CA ALA A 103 -11.92 0.27 1.12
C ALA A 103 -10.93 -0.52 0.22
N VAL A 104 -9.68 -0.09 0.13
CA VAL A 104 -8.61 -0.83 -0.55
C VAL A 104 -8.01 -1.88 0.38
N VAL A 105 -7.73 -1.51 1.64
CA VAL A 105 -7.17 -2.41 2.67
C VAL A 105 -8.21 -2.94 3.65
N THR A 106 -9.43 -2.39 3.61
CA THR A 106 -10.59 -2.85 4.38
C THR A 106 -11.74 -3.18 3.44
N ALA A 107 -12.62 -4.10 3.83
CA ALA A 107 -13.81 -4.42 3.03
C ALA A 107 -14.83 -3.27 3.02
N LEU A 108 -14.93 -2.52 4.12
CA LEU A 108 -15.72 -1.29 4.27
C LEU A 108 -14.83 -0.19 4.85
N ALA A 109 -15.03 1.06 4.42
CA ALA A 109 -14.32 2.20 4.98
C ALA A 109 -14.69 2.41 6.46
N PRO A 110 -13.75 2.84 7.32
CA PRO A 110 -14.06 3.25 8.69
C PRO A 110 -15.20 4.30 8.72
N GLY A 111 -16.04 4.26 9.75
CA GLY A 111 -17.17 5.17 9.90
C GLY A 111 -18.40 4.84 9.03
N ARG A 112 -18.32 3.86 8.12
CA ARG A 112 -19.50 3.39 7.37
C ARG A 112 -20.47 2.59 8.21
N VAL A 113 -19.96 1.84 9.19
CA VAL A 113 -20.76 1.00 10.08
C VAL A 113 -20.81 1.66 11.46
N VAL A 114 -21.90 2.39 11.72
CA VAL A 114 -22.16 3.07 13.00
C VAL A 114 -23.49 2.63 13.61
N PRO A 115 -23.63 2.65 14.95
CA PRO A 115 -24.91 2.37 15.59
C PRO A 115 -25.97 3.41 15.26
N THR A 116 -27.23 2.98 15.26
CA THR A 116 -28.37 3.90 15.30
C THR A 116 -28.37 4.70 16.60
N GLY A 117 -28.69 5.99 16.54
CA GLY A 117 -28.80 6.85 17.73
C GLY A 117 -27.56 7.70 18.05
N GLY A 118 -26.70 7.99 17.05
CA GLY A 118 -25.65 9.02 17.16
C GLY A 118 -24.39 8.61 17.91
N LYS A 119 -24.22 7.32 18.23
CA LYS A 119 -22.93 6.77 18.68
C LYS A 119 -21.99 6.63 17.49
N ASP A 120 -20.70 6.77 17.74
CA ASP A 120 -19.64 6.72 16.72
C ASP A 120 -19.06 5.30 16.51
N HIS A 121 -19.33 4.34 17.40
CA HIS A 121 -18.87 2.95 17.26
C HIS A 121 -19.74 1.91 17.98
N PHE A 122 -19.65 0.66 17.52
CA PHE A 122 -20.22 -0.50 18.22
C PHE A 122 -19.24 -1.05 19.27
N ALA A 123 -19.74 -1.31 20.48
CA ALA A 123 -18.98 -1.96 21.55
C ALA A 123 -19.16 -3.49 21.61
N VAL A 124 -20.10 -4.05 20.84
CA VAL A 124 -20.42 -5.49 20.83
C VAL A 124 -20.40 -5.99 19.40
N PHE A 125 -19.76 -7.14 19.17
CA PHE A 125 -19.54 -7.70 17.83
C PHE A 125 -20.83 -8.10 17.12
N THR A 126 -21.78 -8.77 17.79
CA THR A 126 -23.01 -9.26 17.14
C THR A 126 -23.84 -8.16 16.45
N PRO A 127 -24.19 -7.03 17.11
CA PRO A 127 -24.90 -5.95 16.44
C PRO A 127 -24.05 -5.23 15.38
N TYR A 128 -22.73 -5.14 15.59
CA TYR A 128 -21.80 -4.65 14.55
C TYR A 128 -21.88 -5.51 13.29
N PHE A 129 -21.75 -6.84 13.43
CA PHE A 129 -21.70 -7.78 12.33
C PHE A 129 -23.01 -7.75 11.51
N ARG A 130 -24.17 -7.75 12.18
CA ARG A 130 -25.47 -7.61 11.50
C ARG A 130 -25.57 -6.33 10.67
N ARG A 131 -25.06 -5.20 11.20
CA ARG A 131 -25.05 -3.93 10.46
C ARG A 131 -24.04 -3.94 9.31
N TRP A 132 -22.85 -4.48 9.56
CA TRP A 132 -21.76 -4.61 8.58
C TRP A 132 -22.18 -5.46 7.38
N GLU A 133 -22.84 -6.59 7.62
CA GLU A 133 -23.34 -7.48 6.55
C GLU A 133 -24.37 -6.78 5.65
N ALA A 134 -25.20 -5.91 6.23
CA ALA A 134 -26.23 -5.17 5.52
C ALA A 134 -25.71 -4.01 4.65
N GLU A 135 -24.46 -3.54 4.82
CA GLU A 135 -23.90 -2.44 4.03
C GLU A 135 -23.53 -2.85 2.60
N GLY A 136 -23.14 -4.12 2.40
CA GLY A 136 -22.58 -4.60 1.15
C GLY A 136 -21.16 -4.08 0.88
N VAL A 137 -20.32 -4.92 0.26
CA VAL A 137 -18.93 -4.57 -0.08
C VAL A 137 -18.81 -4.10 -1.52
N ARG A 138 -17.79 -3.29 -1.80
CA ARG A 138 -17.50 -2.85 -3.18
C ARG A 138 -17.17 -4.03 -4.08
N GLY A 139 -17.43 -3.88 -5.38
CA GLY A 139 -16.96 -4.81 -6.40
C GLY A 139 -15.43 -4.87 -6.50
N THR A 140 -14.93 -5.97 -7.04
CA THR A 140 -13.52 -6.16 -7.37
C THR A 140 -13.21 -5.55 -8.74
N LEU A 141 -12.02 -4.95 -8.87
CA LEU A 141 -11.52 -4.44 -10.14
C LEU A 141 -10.54 -5.45 -10.76
N THR A 142 -10.45 -5.45 -12.08
CA THR A 142 -9.43 -6.23 -12.79
C THR A 142 -8.06 -5.54 -12.69
N ALA A 143 -7.00 -6.33 -12.82
CA ALA A 143 -5.65 -5.78 -12.91
C ALA A 143 -5.51 -4.94 -14.20
N PRO A 144 -4.66 -3.89 -14.18
CA PRO A 144 -4.34 -3.15 -15.40
C PRO A 144 -3.70 -4.07 -16.43
N ARG A 145 -3.92 -3.77 -17.71
CA ARG A 145 -3.36 -4.51 -18.84
C ARG A 145 -1.89 -4.14 -19.09
N THR A 146 -1.56 -2.86 -18.94
CA THR A 146 -0.23 -2.29 -19.14
C THR A 146 0.02 -1.24 -18.07
N VAL A 147 1.27 -1.08 -17.63
CA VAL A 147 1.74 -0.07 -16.69
C VAL A 147 3.03 0.52 -17.23
N ARG A 148 2.94 1.60 -18.02
CA ARG A 148 4.13 2.27 -18.55
C ARG A 148 4.75 3.14 -17.47
N VAL A 149 6.03 2.90 -17.16
CA VAL A 149 6.78 3.71 -16.19
C VAL A 149 7.66 4.69 -16.94
N PRO A 150 7.66 5.99 -16.60
CA PRO A 150 8.49 6.97 -17.28
C PRO A 150 9.97 6.65 -17.14
N ASP A 151 10.73 6.93 -18.20
CA ASP A 151 12.18 6.78 -18.21
C ASP A 151 12.86 7.74 -17.22
N GLY A 152 14.08 7.40 -16.79
CA GLY A 152 14.89 8.28 -15.93
C GLY A 152 14.55 8.24 -14.43
N VAL A 153 13.41 7.67 -14.03
CA VAL A 153 13.08 7.49 -12.61
C VAL A 153 13.93 6.37 -12.03
N SER A 154 14.87 6.73 -11.15
CA SER A 154 15.72 5.75 -10.48
C SER A 154 15.01 5.15 -9.26
N GLY A 155 15.46 3.97 -8.84
CA GLY A 155 15.02 3.33 -7.62
C GLY A 155 16.16 2.53 -7.02
N ASP A 156 16.06 2.26 -5.72
CA ASP A 156 16.94 1.34 -5.01
C ASP A 156 16.71 -0.09 -5.50
N ALA A 157 17.70 -0.95 -5.27
CA ALA A 157 17.52 -2.39 -5.44
C ALA A 157 16.37 -2.89 -4.56
N LEU A 158 15.62 -3.87 -5.08
CA LEU A 158 14.61 -4.56 -4.28
C LEU A 158 15.28 -5.19 -3.04
N PRO A 159 14.60 -5.17 -1.88
CA PRO A 159 15.07 -5.93 -0.74
C PRO A 159 15.06 -7.42 -1.09
N ASP A 160 16.13 -8.10 -0.70
CA ASP A 160 16.31 -9.53 -0.94
C ASP A 160 16.08 -10.30 0.36
N ARG A 161 15.18 -11.29 0.31
CA ARG A 161 14.86 -12.15 1.45
C ARG A 161 16.09 -12.92 1.93
N ASP A 162 16.96 -13.34 1.03
CA ASP A 162 18.12 -14.18 1.37
C ASP A 162 19.18 -13.42 2.19
N THR A 163 19.07 -12.08 2.23
CA THR A 163 19.91 -11.23 3.09
C THR A 163 19.41 -11.15 4.54
N VAL A 164 18.18 -11.61 4.81
CA VAL A 164 17.55 -11.53 6.14
C VAL A 164 17.86 -12.80 6.95
N LYS A 165 18.38 -12.61 8.16
CA LYS A 165 18.78 -13.68 9.07
C LYS A 165 17.72 -13.97 10.12
N ASP A 166 17.90 -15.07 10.87
CA ASP A 166 17.08 -15.44 12.03
C ASP A 166 15.59 -15.60 11.72
N LEU A 167 15.30 -16.13 10.54
CA LEU A 167 13.94 -16.40 10.08
C LEU A 167 13.35 -17.60 10.81
N SER A 168 12.07 -17.52 11.15
CA SER A 168 11.35 -18.67 11.70
C SER A 168 11.27 -19.80 10.67
N PRO A 169 11.45 -21.07 11.06
CA PRO A 169 11.43 -22.21 10.13
C PRO A 169 10.14 -22.35 9.31
N GLY A 170 9.01 -21.93 9.88
CA GLY A 170 7.69 -21.95 9.23
C GLY A 170 7.26 -20.65 8.57
N LEU A 171 8.19 -19.71 8.32
CA LEU A 171 7.84 -18.43 7.72
C LEU A 171 7.30 -18.61 6.30
N ALA A 172 6.02 -18.28 6.11
CA ALA A 172 5.37 -18.28 4.81
C ALA A 172 6.11 -17.38 3.79
N ARG A 173 5.94 -17.71 2.50
CA ARG A 173 6.36 -16.85 1.39
C ARG A 173 5.36 -15.71 1.22
N GLY A 174 5.87 -14.50 1.05
CA GLY A 174 5.06 -13.34 0.65
C GLY A 174 4.69 -13.38 -0.83
N GLY A 175 3.93 -12.37 -1.27
CA GLY A 175 3.52 -12.19 -2.67
C GLY A 175 2.04 -12.46 -2.93
N GLU A 176 1.50 -11.75 -3.91
CA GLU A 176 0.13 -11.89 -4.39
C GLU A 176 -0.11 -13.29 -4.97
N LYS A 177 0.83 -13.83 -5.76
CA LYS A 177 0.70 -15.17 -6.36
C LYS A 177 0.60 -16.25 -5.28
N ALA A 178 1.44 -16.19 -4.26
CA ALA A 178 1.41 -17.12 -3.14
C ALA A 178 0.09 -17.00 -2.36
N GLY A 179 -0.32 -15.76 -2.04
CA GLY A 179 -1.58 -15.49 -1.34
C GLY A 179 -2.81 -15.99 -2.11
N ARG A 180 -2.90 -15.70 -3.41
CA ARG A 180 -3.99 -16.18 -4.28
C ARG A 180 -4.05 -17.70 -4.31
N LYS A 181 -2.91 -18.37 -4.51
CA LYS A 181 -2.82 -19.83 -4.52
C LYS A 181 -3.40 -20.42 -3.24
N LEU A 182 -3.00 -19.88 -2.08
CA LEU A 182 -3.51 -20.31 -0.78
C LEU A 182 -5.03 -20.17 -0.72
N VAL A 183 -5.58 -18.97 -0.99
CA VAL A 183 -7.03 -18.71 -0.92
C VAL A 183 -7.83 -19.63 -1.85
N THR A 184 -7.33 -19.92 -3.05
CA THR A 184 -8.02 -20.79 -4.02
C THR A 184 -7.86 -22.29 -3.74
N SER A 185 -6.95 -22.67 -2.84
CA SER A 185 -6.68 -24.05 -2.47
C SER A 185 -7.37 -24.50 -1.17
N TRP A 186 -8.15 -23.61 -0.56
CA TRP A 186 -8.96 -23.89 0.63
C TRP A 186 -10.25 -24.64 0.29
#